data_AF-A0A072UTZ4-F1
#
_entry.id   AF-A0A072UTZ4-F1
#
_cell.length_a   1.000
_cell.length_b   1.000
_cell.length_c   1.000
_cell.angle_alpha   90.00
_cell.angle_beta   90.00
_cell.angle_gamma   90.00
#
_symmetry.space_group_name_H-M   'P 1'
#
loop_
_entity.id
_entity.type
_entity.pdbx_description
1 polymer ?
#
loop_
_entity_poly.entity_id
_entity_poly.type
_entity_poly.pdbx_seq_one_letter_code
_entity_poly.pdbx_strand_id
1 'polypeptide(L)' 'MQRLENTTEVVMLIYVMIIFLCLLLVTMNVNAVIKCFQDSDCPKYMCMFPLKPKCVYILVFPPPWTAQCICD' A
#
# COMPACT_ATOMS: atom_id res chain seq x y z
N MET A 1 -0.18 -17.37 41.45
CA MET A 1 -0.24 -17.64 40.00
C MET A 1 -0.83 -16.47 39.20
N GLN A 2 -0.62 -15.20 39.58
CA GLN A 2 -1.17 -14.03 38.85
C GLN A 2 -0.18 -13.39 37.86
N ARG A 3 1.13 -13.67 38.01
CA ARG A 3 2.19 -13.04 37.19
C ARG A 3 2.30 -13.61 35.77
N LEU A 4 1.92 -14.88 35.57
CA LEU A 4 1.93 -15.52 34.25
C LEU A 4 0.77 -15.06 33.37
N GLU A 5 -0.43 -14.92 33.95
CA GLU A 5 -1.67 -14.54 33.24
C GLU A 5 -1.54 -13.17 32.54
N ASN A 6 -1.10 -12.16 33.29
CA ASN A 6 -0.91 -10.80 32.77
C ASN A 6 0.15 -10.72 31.65
N THR A 7 1.16 -11.61 31.68
CA THR A 7 2.22 -11.62 30.64
C THR A 7 1.68 -12.21 29.34
N THR A 8 0.86 -13.26 29.41
CA THR A 8 0.20 -13.85 28.23
C THR A 8 -0.79 -12.89 27.57
N GLU A 9 -1.58 -12.15 28.34
CA GLU A 9 -2.53 -11.18 27.80
C GLU A 9 -1.83 -10.03 27.05
N VAL A 10 -0.74 -9.51 27.62
CA VAL A 10 0.09 -8.49 26.97
C VAL A 10 0.71 -9.01 25.67
N VAL A 11 1.21 -10.25 25.66
CA VAL A 11 1.77 -10.86 24.45
C VAL A 11 0.71 -11.03 23.35
N MET A 12 -0.51 -11.45 23.71
CA MET A 12 -1.62 -11.55 22.76
C MET A 12 -2.00 -10.18 22.17
N LEU A 13 -2.05 -9.13 22.99
CA LEU A 13 -2.31 -7.77 22.52
C LEU A 13 -1.24 -7.29 21.54
N ILE A 14 0.04 -7.51 21.85
CA ILE A 14 1.16 -7.18 20.95
C ILE A 14 1.01 -7.93 19.62
N TYR A 15 0.64 -9.20 19.65
CA TYR A 15 0.48 -10.01 18.44
C TYR A 15 -0.65 -9.48 17.54
N VAL A 16 -1.80 -9.14 18.12
CA VAL A 16 -2.93 -8.53 17.40
C VAL A 16 -2.52 -7.18 16.81
N MET A 17 -1.80 -6.34 17.56
CA MET A 17 -1.29 -5.06 17.05
C MET A 17 -0.33 -5.25 15.87
N ILE A 18 0.60 -6.21 15.94
CA ILE A 18 1.53 -6.52 14.85
C ILE A 18 0.75 -6.94 13.59
N ILE A 19 -0.22 -7.87 13.72
CA ILE A 19 -1.04 -8.30 12.59
C ILE A 19 -1.76 -7.11 11.96
N PHE A 20 -2.38 -6.26 12.78
CA PHE A 20 -3.09 -5.08 12.30
C PHE A 20 -2.15 -4.13 11.54
N LEU A 21 -0.95 -3.87 12.06
CA LEU A 21 0.05 -3.04 11.40
C LEU A 21 0.54 -3.65 10.07
N CYS A 22 0.75 -4.96 10.01
CA CYS A 22 1.13 -5.65 8.77
C CYS A 22 0.02 -5.53 7.71
N LEU A 23 -1.23 -5.73 8.09
CA LEU A 23 -2.37 -5.59 7.17
C LEU A 23 -2.52 -4.14 6.69
N LEU A 24 -2.33 -3.16 7.57
CA LEU A 24 -2.31 -1.74 7.20
C LEU A 24 -1.18 -1.42 6.23
N LEU A 25 0.03 -1.95 6.46
CA LEU A 25 1.17 -1.73 5.56
C LEU A 25 0.90 -2.30 4.17
N VAL A 26 0.35 -3.51 4.08
CA VAL A 26 0.00 -4.17 2.81
C VAL A 26 -1.06 -3.35 2.07
N THR A 27 -2.12 -2.92 2.76
CA THR A 27 -3.20 -2.12 2.15
C THR A 27 -2.74 -0.73 1.71
N MET A 28 -1.90 -0.05 2.49
CA MET A 28 -1.31 1.22 2.08
C MET A 28 -0.38 1.09 0.87
N ASN A 29 0.36 -0.02 0.73
CA ASN A 29 1.19 -0.27 -0.45
C ASN A 29 0.35 -0.47 -1.73
N VAL A 30 -0.81 -1.12 -1.62
CA VAL A 30 -1.75 -1.26 -2.76
C VAL A 30 -2.33 0.10 -3.17
N ASN A 31 -2.47 1.03 -2.22
CA ASN A 31 -3.07 2.33 -2.43
C ASN A 31 -2.04 3.48 -2.57
N ALA A 32 -0.76 3.16 -2.73
CA ALA A 32 0.30 4.13 -3.02
C ALA A 32 0.16 4.62 -4.46
N VAL A 33 -0.85 5.46 -4.68
CA VAL A 33 -1.09 6.14 -5.95
C VAL A 33 0.11 7.04 -6.24
N ILE A 34 0.99 6.59 -7.13
CA ILE A 34 2.08 7.42 -7.64
C ILE A 34 1.46 8.38 -8.64
N LYS A 35 1.29 9.63 -8.22
CA LYS A 35 0.87 10.71 -9.13
C LYS A 35 1.95 10.93 -10.17
N CYS A 36 1.56 11.09 -11.43
CA CYS A 36 2.46 11.32 -12.55
C CYS A 36 1.87 12.36 -13.51
N PHE A 37 2.70 12.95 -14.37
CA PHE A 37 2.25 13.78 -15.51
C PHE A 37 2.66 13.19 -16.86
N GLN A 38 3.76 12.43 -16.87
CA GLN A 38 4.33 11.73 -18.02
C GLN A 38 4.84 10.34 -17.62
N ASP A 39 5.01 9.44 -18.58
CA ASP A 39 5.43 8.04 -18.34
C ASP A 39 6.78 7.92 -17.62
N SER A 40 7.69 8.88 -17.83
CA SER A 40 9.00 8.90 -17.17
C SER A 40 8.97 9.24 -15.68
N ASP A 41 7.86 9.77 -15.18
CA ASP A 41 7.68 10.00 -13.74
C ASP A 41 7.42 8.67 -13.00
N CYS A 42 7.05 7.61 -13.74
CA CYS A 42 6.77 6.30 -13.17
C CYS A 42 8.05 5.48 -12.97
N PRO A 43 8.20 4.79 -11.83
CA PRO A 43 9.38 3.99 -11.56
C PRO A 43 9.49 2.83 -12.56
N LYS A 44 10.64 2.71 -13.23
CA LYS A 44 10.90 1.64 -14.22
C LYS A 44 10.80 0.23 -13.63
N TYR A 45 11.01 0.09 -12.32
CA TYR A 45 10.97 -1.17 -11.59
C TYR A 45 9.59 -1.49 -10.98
N MET A 46 8.59 -0.63 -11.19
CA MET A 46 7.24 -0.83 -10.64
C MET A 46 6.53 -2.02 -11.31
N CYS A 47 6.88 -2.35 -12.55
CA CYS A 47 6.26 -3.40 -13.35
C CYS A 47 7.23 -4.55 -13.62
N MET A 48 6.70 -5.77 -13.62
CA MET A 48 7.45 -6.95 -14.05
C MET A 48 7.47 -7.04 -15.57
N PHE A 49 8.59 -7.47 -16.15
CA PHE A 49 8.68 -7.74 -17.59
C PHE A 49 7.58 -8.73 -18.02
N PRO A 50 6.85 -8.49 -19.13
CA PRO A 50 7.08 -7.51 -20.19
C PRO A 50 6.36 -6.15 -20.03
N LEU A 51 5.62 -5.95 -18.94
CA LEU A 51 4.80 -4.77 -18.73
C LEU A 51 5.68 -3.51 -18.53
N LYS A 52 5.21 -2.38 -19.06
CA LYS A 52 5.89 -1.09 -18.92
C LYS A 52 5.05 -0.16 -18.06
N PRO A 53 5.68 0.63 -17.18
CA PRO A 53 4.96 1.66 -16.44
C PRO A 53 4.50 2.77 -17.39
N LYS A 54 3.23 3.17 -17.29
CA LYS A 54 2.62 4.29 -18.03
C LYS A 54 1.84 5.20 -17.09
N CYS A 55 1.80 6.48 -17.44
CA CYS A 55 1.03 7.48 -16.72
C CYS A 55 -0.37 7.61 -17.34
N VAL A 56 -1.41 7.25 -16.58
CA VAL A 56 -2.79 7.26 -17.08
C VAL A 56 -3.67 8.17 -16.23
N TYR A 57 -4.45 9.01 -16.91
CA TYR A 57 -5.43 9.90 -16.30
C TYR A 57 -6.67 9.10 -15.91
N ILE A 58 -6.88 8.92 -14.60
CA ILE A 58 -8.06 8.22 -14.07
C ILE A 58 -9.13 9.27 -13.75
N LEU A 59 -10.29 9.15 -14.40
CA LEU A 59 -11.47 9.96 -14.11
C LEU A 59 -12.22 9.36 -12.91
N VAL A 60 -11.92 9.84 -11.70
CA VAL A 60 -12.70 9.50 -10.50
C VAL A 60 -13.76 10.57 -10.29
N PHE A 61 -15.03 10.21 -10.33
CA PHE A 61 -16.14 11.12 -10.01
C PHE A 61 -16.40 11.06 -8.49
N PRO A 62 -16.44 12.19 -7.75
CA PRO A 62 -16.24 13.60 -8.15
C PRO A 62 -14.75 14.02 -8.16
N PRO A 63 -14.30 14.92 -9.07
CA PRO A 63 -12.89 14.92 -9.51
C PRO A 63 -11.97 15.80 -8.67
N PRO A 64 -10.79 15.26 -8.33
CA PRO A 64 -9.54 15.79 -8.83
C PRO A 64 -9.03 14.92 -10.00
N TRP A 65 -8.52 15.56 -11.06
CA TRP A 65 -7.78 14.86 -12.11
C TRP A 65 -6.51 14.27 -11.48
N THR A 66 -6.50 12.97 -11.20
CA THR A 66 -5.28 12.29 -10.74
C THR A 66 -4.79 11.38 -11.83
N ALA A 67 -3.67 11.73 -12.44
CA ALA A 67 -2.91 10.80 -13.26
C ALA A 67 -2.10 9.88 -12.34
N GLN A 68 -2.12 8.59 -12.63
CA GLN A 68 -1.50 7.55 -11.82
C GLN A 68 -0.65 6.62 -12.69
N CYS A 69 0.44 6.12 -12.12
CA CYS A 69 1.25 5.10 -12.76
C CYS A 69 0.55 3.74 -12.74
N ILE A 70 0.40 3.13 -13.92
CA ILE A 70 -0.11 1.78 -14.10
C ILE A 70 0.89 0.93 -14.90
N CYS A 71 0.73 -0.40 -14.88
CA CYS A 71 1.49 -1.32 -15.72
C CYS A 71 0.64 -1.74 -16.92
N ASP A 72 1.13 -1.47 -18.14
CA ASP A 72 0.50 -1.83 -19.43
C ASP A 72 1.47 -2.58 -20.34
#